data_AF-A0A8B0SFI7-F1
#
_entry.id   AF-A0A8B0SFI7-F1
#
_cell.length_a   1.000
_cell.length_b   1.000
_cell.length_c   1.000
_cell.angle_alpha   90.00
_cell.angle_beta   90.00
_cell.angle_gamma   90.00
#
_symmetry.space_group_name_H-M   'P 1'
#
loop_
_entity.id
_entity.type
_entity.pdbx_description
1 polymer ?
#
loop_
_entity_poly.entity_id
_entity_poly.type
_entity_poly.pdbx_seq_one_letter_code
_entity_poly.pdbx_strand_id
1 'polypeptide(L)'
;MQDKYGVAHDPACYPNSTVLINKLNIRDAEELAEIEKALTESRAALFEPDFSVFDLSALCGIHHYLFQDIYPWAGTLRTVDISKSSQHCRLFG
;
A
#
# COMPACT_ATOMS: atom_id res chain seq x y z
N MET A 1 12.90 -1.61 -30.92
CA MET A 1 13.69 -0.88 -29.91
C MET A 1 13.13 -1.32 -28.56
N GLN A 2 13.89 -2.16 -27.85
CA GLN A 2 13.55 -2.70 -26.53
C GLN A 2 14.39 -1.95 -25.51
N ASP A 3 13.70 -1.24 -24.64
CA ASP A 3 14.19 -0.72 -23.38
C ASP A 3 14.73 -1.89 -22.54
N LYS A 4 16.06 -1.92 -22.37
CA LYS A 4 16.84 -2.97 -21.68
C LYS A 4 16.64 -3.00 -20.17
N TYR A 5 15.85 -2.09 -19.63
CA TYR A 5 15.44 -2.05 -18.25
C TYR A 5 13.93 -2.18 -18.30
N GLY A 6 13.44 -3.42 -18.22
CA GLY A 6 12.02 -3.67 -18.01
C GLY A 6 11.65 -3.05 -16.68
N VAL A 7 11.33 -1.76 -16.70
CA VAL A 7 10.71 -1.06 -15.60
C VAL A 7 9.37 -1.76 -15.47
N ALA A 8 9.33 -2.77 -14.61
CA ALA A 8 8.11 -3.43 -14.23
C ALA A 8 7.25 -2.31 -13.65
N HIS A 9 6.33 -1.80 -14.47
CA HIS A 9 5.29 -0.90 -14.01
C HIS A 9 4.59 -1.66 -12.90
N ASP A 10 4.76 -1.20 -11.66
CA ASP A 10 4.13 -1.85 -10.53
C ASP A 10 2.63 -1.80 -10.79
N PRO A 11 1.94 -2.95 -10.96
CA PRO A 11 0.51 -2.98 -11.26
C PRO A 11 -0.32 -2.34 -10.14
N ALA A 12 0.29 -2.04 -8.98
CA ALA A 12 -0.33 -1.30 -7.90
C ALA A 12 -0.34 0.22 -8.11
N CYS A 13 0.36 0.79 -9.10
CA CYS A 13 0.42 2.23 -9.36
C CYS A 13 -0.43 2.64 -10.58
N TYR A 14 -0.91 3.89 -10.60
CA TYR A 14 -1.54 4.44 -11.79
C TYR A 14 -0.54 4.57 -12.97
N PRO A 15 -0.99 4.43 -14.23
CA PRO A 15 -0.15 4.64 -15.40
C PRO A 15 0.56 5.99 -15.37
N ASN A 16 1.88 5.99 -15.60
CA ASN A 16 2.73 7.20 -15.57
C ASN A 16 2.71 7.97 -14.24
N SER A 17 2.37 7.32 -13.12
CA SER A 17 2.38 7.92 -11.79
C SER A 17 3.09 7.03 -10.79
N THR A 18 3.56 7.63 -9.70
CA THR A 18 4.06 6.95 -8.51
C THR A 18 2.97 6.75 -7.46
N VAL A 19 1.73 7.14 -7.75
CA VAL A 19 0.59 7.05 -6.83
C VAL A 19 -0.08 5.69 -6.94
N LEU A 20 -0.29 5.07 -5.78
CA LEU A 20 -0.94 3.77 -5.66
C LEU A 20 -2.42 3.85 -6.03
N ILE A 21 -2.91 2.82 -6.69
CA ILE A 21 -4.33 2.64 -7.02
C ILE A 21 -5.09 2.48 -5.71
N ASN A 22 -5.97 3.45 -5.43
CA ASN A 22 -6.76 3.54 -4.21
C ASN A 22 -8.25 3.63 -4.55
N LYS A 23 -9.11 3.25 -3.60
CA LYS A 23 -10.58 3.26 -3.71
C LYS A 23 -11.15 4.68 -3.83
N LEU A 24 -10.38 5.68 -3.37
CA LEU A 24 -10.77 7.09 -3.38
C LEU A 24 -10.48 7.78 -4.72
N ASN A 25 -9.82 7.08 -5.65
CA ASN A 25 -9.42 7.58 -6.96
C ASN A 25 -8.55 8.86 -6.88
N ILE A 26 -7.80 9.02 -5.80
CA ILE A 26 -6.86 10.11 -5.58
C ILE A 26 -5.61 9.85 -6.42
N ARG A 27 -5.17 10.87 -7.17
CA ARG A 27 -3.99 10.79 -8.05
C ARG A 27 -2.85 11.71 -7.62
N ASP A 28 -3.08 12.52 -6.60
CA ASP A 28 -2.08 13.36 -5.98
C ASP A 28 -1.43 12.60 -4.81
N ALA A 29 -0.10 12.60 -4.76
CA ALA A 29 0.65 11.82 -3.78
C ALA A 29 0.56 12.42 -2.36
N GLU A 30 0.51 13.74 -2.25
CA GLU A 30 0.42 14.43 -0.95
C GLU A 30 -0.99 14.28 -0.38
N GLU A 31 -2.02 14.46 -1.21
CA GLU A 31 -3.41 14.26 -0.82
C GLU A 31 -3.67 12.81 -0.38
N LEU A 32 -3.14 11.83 -1.12
CA LEU A 32 -3.26 10.42 -0.74
C LEU A 32 -2.59 10.15 0.61
N ALA A 33 -1.41 10.72 0.85
CA ALA A 33 -0.68 10.52 2.10
C ALA A 33 -1.41 11.09 3.32
N GLU A 34 -1.97 12.30 3.19
CA GLU A 34 -2.74 12.93 4.27
C GLU A 34 -4.01 12.13 4.61
N ILE A 35 -4.73 11.68 3.59
CA ILE A 35 -5.95 10.88 3.79
C ILE A 35 -5.63 9.48 4.31
N GLU A 36 -4.58 8.84 3.78
CA GLU A 36 -4.10 7.55 4.27
C GLU A 36 -3.80 7.63 5.77
N LYS A 37 -3.05 8.66 6.18
CA LYS A 37 -2.71 8.88 7.58
C LYS A 37 -3.95 9.09 8.43
N ALA A 38 -4.86 9.98 8.04
CA ALA A 38 -6.06 10.27 8.81
C ALA A 38 -6.96 9.05 9.00
N LEU A 39 -7.17 8.26 7.94
CA LEU A 39 -7.99 7.05 8.00
C LEU A 39 -7.31 5.94 8.79
N THR A 40 -6.01 5.75 8.60
CA THR A 40 -5.23 4.73 9.33
C THR A 40 -5.18 5.05 10.82
N GLU A 41 -4.98 6.31 11.22
CA GLU A 41 -5.02 6.75 12.61
C GLU A 41 -6.39 6.49 13.25
N SER A 42 -7.48 6.81 12.54
CA SER A 42 -8.84 6.55 13.01
C SER A 42 -9.10 5.06 13.21
N ARG A 43 -8.66 4.20 12.27
CA ARG A 43 -8.77 2.75 12.40
C ARG A 43 -7.93 2.25 13.57
N ALA A 44 -6.66 2.65 13.65
CA ALA A 44 -5.74 2.24 14.71
C ALA A 44 -6.26 2.60 16.11
N ALA A 45 -6.91 3.75 16.27
CA ALA A 45 -7.53 4.15 17.54
C ALA A 45 -8.67 3.23 17.99
N LEU A 46 -9.32 2.54 17.06
CA LEU A 46 -10.39 1.56 17.31
C LEU A 46 -9.89 0.12 17.25
N PHE A 47 -8.58 -0.09 17.07
CA PHE A 47 -8.05 -1.41 16.84
C PHE A 47 -7.71 -2.11 18.16
N GLU A 48 -8.42 -3.19 18.47
CA GLU A 48 -8.17 -4.06 19.62
C GLU A 48 -7.78 -5.47 19.14
N PRO A 49 -6.53 -5.68 18.71
CA PRO A 49 -6.05 -6.99 18.29
C PRO A 49 -5.84 -7.92 19.49
N ASP A 50 -6.23 -9.18 19.32
CA ASP A 50 -5.72 -10.26 20.15
C ASP A 50 -4.43 -10.80 19.55
N PHE A 51 -3.32 -10.58 20.24
CA PHE A 51 -1.99 -11.05 19.84
C PHE A 51 -1.64 -12.43 20.40
N SER A 52 -2.61 -13.15 20.99
CA SER A 52 -2.40 -14.52 21.49
C SER A 52 -1.89 -15.47 20.41
N VAL A 53 -2.32 -15.26 19.15
CA VAL A 53 -1.83 -15.98 17.97
C VAL A 53 -1.43 -14.98 16.90
N PHE A 54 -0.12 -14.77 16.74
CA PHE A 54 0.44 -13.88 15.72
C PHE A 54 0.98 -14.69 14.53
N ASP A 55 0.10 -15.02 13.60
CA ASP A 55 0.45 -15.69 12.36
C ASP A 55 0.32 -14.76 11.14
N LEU A 56 0.62 -15.28 9.95
CA LEU A 56 0.50 -14.52 8.70
C LEU A 56 -0.94 -14.05 8.45
N SER A 57 -1.94 -14.82 8.89
CA SER A 57 -3.35 -14.47 8.75
C SER A 57 -3.71 -13.28 9.64
N ALA A 58 -3.20 -13.25 10.87
CA ALA A 58 -3.34 -12.12 11.78
C ALA A 58 -2.71 -10.85 11.18
N LEU A 59 -1.52 -10.97 10.57
CA LEU A 59 -0.87 -9.85 9.88
C LEU A 59 -1.68 -9.35 8.68
N CYS A 60 -2.21 -10.25 7.85
CA CYS A 60 -3.13 -9.91 6.77
C CYS A 60 -4.41 -9.24 7.30
N GLY A 61 -4.93 -9.71 8.43
CA GLY A 61 -6.10 -9.12 9.11
C GLY A 61 -5.83 -7.70 9.60
N ILE A 62 -4.69 -7.45 10.25
CA ILE A 62 -4.25 -6.11 10.66
C ILE A 62 -4.14 -5.19 9.45
N HIS A 63 -3.48 -5.65 8.37
CA HIS A 63 -3.33 -4.87 7.15
C HIS A 63 -4.68 -4.57 6.50
N HIS A 64 -5.61 -5.54 6.48
CA HIS A 64 -6.96 -5.30 5.99
C HIS A 64 -7.64 -4.22 6.82
N TYR A 65 -7.64 -4.38 8.14
CA TYR A 65 -8.36 -3.50 9.04
C TYR A 65 -7.93 -2.04 8.92
N LEU A 66 -6.62 -1.79 8.83
CA LEU A 66 -6.05 -0.44 8.72
C LEU A 66 -6.33 0.20 7.35
N PHE A 67 -6.24 -0.57 6.26
CA PHE A 67 -6.22 -0.03 4.91
C PHE A 67 -7.46 -0.35 4.05
N GLN A 68 -8.47 -1.04 4.60
CA GLN A 68 -9.67 -1.48 3.89
C GLN A 68 -10.39 -0.35 3.14
N ASP A 69 -10.34 0.87 3.66
CA ASP A 69 -11.05 2.02 3.07
C ASP A 69 -10.23 2.68 1.93
N ILE A 70 -8.92 2.45 1.91
CA ILE A 70 -7.98 3.14 1.02
C ILE A 70 -7.61 2.23 -0.16
N TYR A 71 -7.27 0.97 0.11
CA TYR A 71 -6.72 0.08 -0.91
C TYR A 71 -7.64 -1.11 -1.21
N PRO A 72 -7.90 -1.43 -2.50
CA PRO A 72 -8.70 -2.60 -2.88
C PRO A 72 -8.01 -3.93 -2.53
N TRP A 73 -6.68 -3.91 -2.41
CA TRP A 73 -5.84 -5.05 -2.07
C TRP A 73 -5.52 -5.15 -0.57
N ALA A 74 -6.16 -4.35 0.29
CA ALA A 74 -5.92 -4.40 1.73
C ALA A 74 -6.12 -5.82 2.30
N GLY A 75 -5.09 -6.35 2.96
CA GLY A 75 -5.08 -7.71 3.50
C GLY A 75 -4.61 -8.80 2.52
N THR A 76 -4.30 -8.42 1.28
CA THR A 76 -3.74 -9.33 0.27
C THR A 76 -2.23 -9.28 0.31
N LEU A 77 -1.58 -10.45 0.21
CA LEU A 77 -0.13 -10.50 0.05
C LEU A 77 0.25 -9.93 -1.30
N ARG A 78 1.29 -9.09 -1.32
CA ARG A 78 1.86 -8.56 -2.57
C ARG A 78 2.35 -9.72 -3.44
N THR A 79 2.06 -9.65 -4.73
CA THR A 79 2.51 -10.60 -5.75
C THR A 79 3.73 -10.11 -6.52
N VAL A 80 4.22 -8.91 -6.22
CA VAL A 80 5.39 -8.29 -6.84
C VAL A 80 6.56 -8.22 -5.86
N ASP A 81 7.75 -8.57 -6.35
CA ASP A 81 9.00 -8.49 -5.60
C ASP A 81 9.43 -7.03 -5.46
N ILE A 82 9.56 -6.56 -4.23
CA ILE A 82 10.07 -5.21 -3.95
C ILE A 82 11.53 -5.35 -3.52
N SER A 83 12.46 -5.17 -4.46
CA SER A 83 13.87 -5.00 -4.13
C SER A 83 14.09 -3.57 -3.64
N LYS A 84 14.48 -3.40 -2.37
CA LYS A 84 14.84 -2.11 -1.75
C LYS A 84 16.18 -1.54 -2.27
N SER A 85 16.52 -1.77 -3.53
CA SER A 85 17.75 -1.32 -4.18
C SER A 85 17.43 -0.36 -5.32
N SER A 86 17.68 0.92 -5.05
CA SER A 86 18.02 1.97 -6.01
C SER A 86 17.05 2.20 -7.18
N GLN A 87 16.27 3.29 -7.05
CA GLN A 87 15.61 4.04 -8.12
C GLN A 87 14.30 3.48 -8.70
N HIS A 88 13.34 3.08 -7.88
CA HIS A 88 11.93 3.11 -8.26
C HIS A 88 11.05 3.25 -7.01
N CYS A 89 10.08 4.17 -7.08
CA CYS A 89 9.14 4.57 -6.03
C CYS A 89 9.78 4.94 -4.68
N ARG A 90 10.00 6.24 -4.44
CA ARG A 90 10.35 6.74 -3.12
C ARG A 90 9.16 6.50 -2.17
N LEU A 91 9.23 5.40 -1.41
CA LEU A 91 8.58 5.32 -0.12
C LEU A 91 9.41 6.15 0.87
N PHE A 92 8.84 7.27 1.31
CA PHE A 92 9.14 8.09 2.49
C PHE A 92 10.56 8.10 3.07
N GLY A 93 11.13 9.31 3.09
CA GLY A 93 11.99 9.82 4.16
C GLY A 93 11.44 11.15 4.62
#